data_AF-M3AG67-F1
#
_entry.id   AF-M3AG67-F1
#
_cell.length_a   1.000
_cell.length_b   1.000
_cell.length_c   1.000
_cell.angle_alpha   90.00
_cell.angle_beta   90.00
_cell.angle_gamma   90.00
#
_symmetry.space_group_name_H-M   'P 1'
#
loop_
_entity.id
_entity.type
_entity.pdbx_description
1 polymer ?
#
loop_
_entity_poly.entity_id
_entity_poly.type
_entity_poly.pdbx_seq_one_letter_code
_entity_poly.pdbx_strand_id
1 'polypeptide(L)'
;MTTLGKHPRSDEEIQNADPHYKQDALIEPEHEAYSDENKAAKQTLSGLLHELLNISRSLLLHLGNEHIGYLIQQLEAASVKPEAEKPTIAICGLSGAGKSAFIICLLDVLNLTRSISSGSSVTCLPTTYKQQLPGQTLHFAADIESMTDLRLATLFRELISHIRRFYVGQASAASANWTPEEEADYEERAGTSLKMILVSFDGKEEWSSKDKIIERCSNAVSDANLTALMGELVEYSKATLIEHGLLIMVEASCCVWRAALLRA
;
A
#
# COMPACT_ATOMS: atom_id res chain seq x y z
N MET A 1 -45.70 -22.31 -5.41
CA MET A 1 -45.50 -21.49 -6.62
C MET A 1 -45.46 -20.03 -6.21
N THR A 2 -44.27 -19.50 -5.99
CA THR A 2 -44.01 -18.05 -5.94
C THR A 2 -42.53 -17.86 -6.18
N THR A 3 -42.20 -17.58 -7.44
CA THR A 3 -40.85 -17.26 -7.92
C THR A 3 -40.52 -15.82 -7.50
N LEU A 4 -39.65 -15.65 -6.51
CA LEU A 4 -38.99 -14.37 -6.25
C LEU A 4 -37.91 -14.17 -7.31
N GLY A 5 -38.19 -13.26 -8.25
CA GLY A 5 -37.29 -12.87 -9.32
C GLY A 5 -35.99 -12.29 -8.75
N LYS A 6 -34.87 -12.97 -9.01
CA LYS A 6 -33.54 -12.39 -8.93
C LYS A 6 -33.35 -11.49 -10.15
N HIS A 7 -33.51 -10.18 -9.98
CA HIS A 7 -32.85 -9.25 -10.88
C HIS A 7 -31.42 -9.02 -10.37
N PRO A 8 -30.38 -9.32 -11.15
CA PRO A 8 -29.05 -8.78 -10.88
C PRO A 8 -29.14 -7.27 -11.15
N ARG A 9 -28.96 -6.45 -10.11
CA ARG A 9 -28.72 -5.02 -10.31
C ARG A 9 -27.42 -4.89 -11.11
N SER A 10 -27.48 -4.17 -12.23
CA SER A 10 -26.34 -3.88 -13.09
C SER A 10 -25.29 -3.08 -12.33
N ASP A 11 -24.02 -3.27 -12.70
CA ASP A 11 -22.85 -2.61 -12.09
C ASP A 11 -22.89 -1.06 -12.18
N GLU A 12 -23.85 -0.49 -12.91
CA GLU A 12 -24.02 0.95 -13.11
C GLU A 12 -24.67 1.68 -11.92
N GLU A 13 -25.39 0.98 -11.01
CA GLU A 13 -26.05 1.63 -9.86
C GLU A 13 -25.12 1.93 -8.68
N ILE A 14 -23.84 1.57 -8.75
CA ILE A 14 -22.89 1.58 -7.61
C ILE A 14 -22.06 2.90 -7.55
N GLN A 15 -22.32 3.87 -8.42
CA GLN A 15 -21.59 5.15 -8.46
C GLN A 15 -22.17 6.28 -7.58
N ASN A 16 -23.09 6.00 -6.66
CA ASN A 16 -23.64 7.06 -5.80
C ASN A 16 -22.95 7.13 -4.44
N ALA A 17 -21.66 7.50 -4.43
CA ALA A 17 -21.20 8.38 -3.36
C ALA A 17 -21.86 9.74 -3.63
N ASP A 18 -22.52 10.34 -2.64
CA ASP A 18 -23.20 11.61 -2.82
C ASP A 18 -22.23 12.63 -3.46
N PRO A 19 -22.46 13.06 -4.72
CA PRO A 19 -21.59 14.02 -5.40
C PRO A 19 -21.60 15.39 -4.70
N HIS A 20 -22.39 15.55 -3.64
CA HIS A 20 -22.48 16.75 -2.82
C HIS A 20 -21.74 16.68 -1.48
N TYR A 21 -20.97 15.62 -1.17
CA TYR A 21 -20.11 15.65 0.01
C TYR A 21 -19.03 16.73 -0.14
N LYS A 22 -19.31 17.91 0.41
CA LYS A 22 -18.36 19.01 0.55
C LYS A 22 -17.83 18.96 1.97
N GLN A 23 -16.54 18.69 2.11
CA GLN A 23 -15.88 18.75 3.41
C GLN A 23 -16.05 20.13 4.07
N ASP A 24 -16.16 21.20 3.25
CA ASP A 24 -16.44 22.57 3.68
C ASP A 24 -17.88 22.79 4.20
N ALA A 25 -18.79 21.83 4.01
CA ALA A 25 -20.17 21.89 4.49
C ALA A 25 -20.38 21.12 5.81
N LEU A 26 -19.33 20.49 6.35
CA LEU A 26 -19.37 19.90 7.68
C LEU A 26 -19.42 21.02 8.72
N ILE A 27 -20.45 21.00 9.55
CA ILE A 27 -20.51 21.84 10.74
C ILE A 27 -19.41 21.32 11.67
N GLU A 28 -18.39 22.14 11.91
CA GLU A 28 -17.33 21.79 12.84
C GLU A 28 -17.93 21.54 14.24
N PRO A 29 -17.41 20.55 14.99
CA PRO A 29 -17.94 20.26 16.32
C PRO A 29 -17.90 21.51 17.21
N GLU A 30 -18.92 21.69 18.06
CA GLU A 30 -18.92 22.72 19.11
C GLU A 30 -17.82 22.40 20.14
N HIS A 31 -16.61 22.81 19.82
CA HIS A 31 -15.42 22.59 20.62
C HIS A 31 -14.49 23.79 20.45
N GLU A 32 -13.87 24.22 21.54
CA GLU A 32 -13.07 25.45 21.61
C GLU A 32 -11.97 25.50 20.54
N ALA A 33 -11.37 24.35 20.21
CA ALA A 33 -10.38 24.21 19.13
C ALA A 33 -10.85 24.67 17.73
N TYR A 34 -12.16 24.73 17.49
CA TYR A 34 -12.81 25.17 16.25
C TYR A 34 -13.51 26.53 16.37
N SER A 35 -13.35 27.23 17.51
CA SER A 35 -13.93 28.56 17.71
C SER A 35 -13.46 29.56 16.64
N ASP A 36 -14.32 30.53 16.33
CA ASP A 36 -13.98 31.61 15.39
C ASP A 36 -12.78 32.43 15.86
N GLU A 37 -12.59 32.55 17.18
CA GLU A 37 -11.41 33.18 17.79
C GLU A 37 -10.12 32.45 17.42
N ASN A 38 -10.11 31.12 17.45
CA ASN A 38 -8.96 30.32 17.06
C ASN A 38 -8.69 30.37 15.55
N LYS A 39 -9.74 30.48 14.72
CA LYS A 39 -9.60 30.72 13.27
C LYS A 39 -8.99 32.10 13.00
N ALA A 40 -9.49 33.15 13.67
CA ALA A 40 -8.98 34.50 13.56
C ALA A 40 -7.52 34.60 14.06
N ALA A 41 -7.19 33.94 15.16
CA ALA A 41 -5.81 33.88 15.68
C ALA A 41 -4.86 33.19 14.69
N LYS A 42 -5.26 32.06 14.08
CA LYS A 42 -4.48 31.36 13.04
C LYS A 42 -4.25 32.24 11.81
N GLN A 43 -5.29 32.94 11.34
CA GLN A 43 -5.17 33.87 10.21
C GLN A 43 -4.22 35.03 10.54
N THR A 44 -4.35 35.62 11.73
CA THR A 44 -3.51 36.73 12.19
C THR A 44 -2.04 36.31 12.28
N LEU A 45 -1.77 35.15 12.89
CA LEU A 45 -0.41 34.60 12.99
C LEU A 45 0.20 34.31 11.61
N SER A 46 -0.61 33.77 10.69
CA SER A 46 -0.16 33.51 9.31
C SER A 46 0.18 34.81 8.57
N GLY A 47 -0.63 35.87 8.77
CA GLY A 47 -0.36 37.19 8.21
C GLY A 47 0.94 37.80 8.76
N LEU A 48 1.16 37.72 10.07
CA LEU A 48 2.40 38.20 10.71
C LEU A 48 3.63 37.43 10.20
N LEU A 49 3.55 36.10 10.07
CA LEU A 49 4.62 35.28 9.50
C LEU A 49 4.96 35.71 8.06
N HIS A 50 3.95 36.02 7.25
CA HIS A 50 4.16 36.47 5.88
C HIS A 50 4.82 37.86 5.81
N GLU A 51 4.41 38.80 6.66
CA GLU A 51 5.07 40.12 6.74
C GLU A 51 6.52 40.00 7.19
N LEU A 52 6.79 39.17 8.21
CA LEU A 52 8.14 38.96 8.74
C LEU A 52 9.05 38.30 7.70
N LEU A 53 8.54 37.38 6.89
CA LEU A 53 9.24 36.82 5.73
C LEU A 53 9.61 37.88 4.70
N ASN A 54 8.67 38.76 4.35
CA ASN A 54 8.91 39.80 3.35
C ASN A 54 9.96 40.82 3.83
N ILE A 55 9.89 41.22 5.10
CA ILE A 55 10.91 42.09 5.73
C ILE A 55 12.27 41.40 5.72
N SER A 56 12.32 40.13 6.13
CA SER A 56 13.58 39.38 6.23
C SER A 56 14.24 39.17 4.87
N ARG A 57 13.45 38.86 3.82
CA ARG A 57 13.94 38.76 2.44
C ARG A 57 14.49 40.09 1.92
N SER A 58 13.79 41.19 2.20
CA SER A 58 14.27 42.54 1.87
C SER A 58 15.60 42.86 2.57
N LEU A 59 15.71 42.55 3.86
CA LEU A 59 16.94 42.74 4.63
C LEU A 59 18.10 41.86 4.12
N LEU A 60 17.83 40.61 3.72
CA LEU A 60 18.85 39.74 3.15
C LEU A 60 19.44 40.31 1.87
N LEU A 61 18.62 40.86 0.98
CA LEU A 61 19.06 41.49 -0.27
C LEU A 61 19.97 42.70 -0.03
N HIS A 62 19.75 43.44 1.07
CA HIS A 62 20.52 44.64 1.38
C HIS A 62 21.77 44.40 2.24
N LEU A 63 21.75 43.39 3.11
CA LEU A 63 22.80 43.16 4.12
C LEU A 63 23.64 41.90 3.87
N GLY A 64 23.15 40.94 3.07
CA GLY A 64 23.89 39.72 2.71
C GLY A 64 24.33 38.87 3.92
N ASN A 65 23.57 38.89 5.01
CA ASN A 65 23.96 38.26 6.28
C ASN A 65 23.39 36.83 6.40
N GLU A 66 24.26 35.86 6.66
CA GLU A 66 23.91 34.43 6.84
C GLU A 66 22.86 34.19 7.94
N HIS A 67 22.86 34.99 9.01
CA HIS A 67 21.86 34.88 10.07
C HIS A 67 20.44 35.22 9.58
N ILE A 68 20.33 36.13 8.61
CA ILE A 68 19.04 36.46 7.98
C ILE A 68 18.60 35.32 7.06
N GLY A 69 19.53 34.67 6.38
CA GLY A 69 19.26 33.46 5.60
C GLY A 69 18.70 32.33 6.47
N TYR A 70 19.32 32.08 7.62
CA TYR A 70 18.80 31.10 8.60
C TYR A 70 17.41 31.48 9.12
N LEU A 71 17.19 32.76 9.43
CA LEU A 71 15.89 33.25 9.89
C LEU A 71 14.79 33.05 8.83
N ILE A 72 15.07 33.35 7.56
CA ILE A 72 14.13 33.11 6.46
C ILE A 72 13.77 31.63 6.38
N GLN A 73 14.77 30.74 6.48
CA GLN A 73 14.52 29.30 6.45
C GLN A 73 13.60 28.83 7.60
N GLN A 74 13.80 29.36 8.81
CA GLN A 74 12.94 29.04 9.96
C GLN A 74 11.52 29.59 9.78
N LEU A 75 11.37 30.79 9.24
CA LEU A 75 10.07 31.39 8.98
C LEU A 75 9.32 30.67 7.84
N GLU A 76 10.02 30.24 6.80
CA GLU A 76 9.46 29.42 5.73
C GLU A 76 8.97 28.08 6.29
N ALA A 77 9.78 27.41 7.12
CA ALA A 77 9.38 26.18 7.80
C ALA A 77 8.16 26.39 8.73
N ALA A 78 8.11 27.51 9.45
CA ALA A 78 6.96 27.85 10.32
C ALA A 78 5.70 28.27 9.55
N SER A 79 5.85 28.78 8.32
CA SER A 79 4.74 29.14 7.43
C SER A 79 4.06 27.92 6.81
N VAL A 80 4.77 26.79 6.74
CA VAL A 80 4.17 25.50 6.42
C VAL A 80 3.33 25.11 7.63
N LYS A 81 2.01 25.19 7.47
CA LYS A 81 1.04 24.77 8.48
C LYS A 81 1.48 23.39 8.99
N PRO A 82 1.76 23.22 10.30
CA PRO A 82 2.09 21.90 10.81
C PRO A 82 0.87 21.03 10.49
N GLU A 83 1.06 20.05 9.62
CA GLU A 83 0.05 19.04 9.40
C GLU A 83 -0.09 18.35 10.75
N ALA A 84 -1.20 18.62 11.44
CA ALA A 84 -1.44 18.00 12.73
C ALA A 84 -1.31 16.49 12.53
N GLU A 85 -0.43 15.86 13.32
CA GLU A 85 -0.16 14.44 13.20
C GLU A 85 -1.49 13.70 13.36
N LYS A 86 -1.99 13.14 12.25
CA LYS A 86 -3.31 12.51 12.24
C LYS A 86 -3.20 11.21 13.02
N PRO A 87 -4.09 10.95 14.01
CA PRO A 87 -4.05 9.71 14.76
C PRO A 87 -4.21 8.53 13.79
N THR A 88 -3.27 7.60 13.84
CA THR A 88 -3.32 6.38 13.02
C THR A 88 -3.94 5.26 13.84
N ILE A 89 -5.02 4.66 13.33
CA ILE A 89 -5.70 3.54 13.98
C ILE A 89 -5.32 2.26 13.24
N ALA A 90 -4.63 1.35 13.92
CA ALA A 90 -4.31 0.04 13.40
C ALA A 90 -5.43 -0.97 13.72
N ILE A 91 -5.98 -1.61 12.70
CA ILE A 91 -7.02 -2.65 12.84
C ILE A 91 -6.37 -4.01 12.66
N CYS A 92 -6.15 -4.72 13.77
CA CYS A 92 -5.47 -6.01 13.81
C CYS A 92 -6.44 -7.14 14.21
N GLY A 93 -6.24 -8.34 13.68
CA GLY A 93 -7.06 -9.51 14.00
C GLY A 93 -6.91 -10.64 12.99
N LEU A 94 -7.37 -11.83 13.36
CA LEU A 94 -7.31 -13.03 12.52
C LEU A 94 -8.10 -12.86 11.21
N SER A 95 -7.78 -13.70 10.22
CA SER A 95 -8.57 -13.77 8.99
C SER A 95 -10.03 -14.11 9.31
N GLY A 96 -10.98 -13.48 8.62
CA GLY A 96 -12.42 -13.67 8.88
C GLY A 96 -12.98 -12.93 10.09
N ALA A 97 -12.16 -12.25 10.92
CA ALA A 97 -12.64 -11.53 12.12
C ALA A 97 -13.45 -10.24 11.82
N GLY A 98 -13.84 -9.98 10.57
CA GLY A 98 -14.66 -8.82 10.20
C GLY A 98 -13.92 -7.49 10.03
N LYS A 99 -12.58 -7.47 10.04
CA LYS A 99 -11.77 -6.23 9.86
C LYS A 99 -12.21 -5.39 8.66
N SER A 100 -12.39 -6.04 7.51
CA SER A 100 -12.78 -5.38 6.27
C SER A 100 -14.20 -4.82 6.31
N ALA A 101 -15.13 -5.53 6.97
CA ALA A 101 -16.50 -5.06 7.20
C ALA A 101 -16.52 -3.85 8.15
N PHE A 102 -15.67 -3.85 9.19
CA PHE A 102 -15.51 -2.71 10.09
C PHE A 102 -14.96 -1.48 9.35
N ILE A 103 -13.97 -1.66 8.47
CA ILE A 103 -13.43 -0.57 7.63
C ILE A 103 -14.52 0.00 6.71
N ILE A 104 -15.30 -0.86 6.04
CA ILE A 104 -16.44 -0.42 5.22
C ILE A 104 -17.43 0.40 6.06
N CYS A 105 -17.79 -0.08 7.25
CA CYS A 105 -18.73 0.61 8.13
C CYS A 105 -18.18 1.95 8.63
N LEU A 106 -16.87 2.03 8.90
CA LEU A 106 -16.21 3.24 9.38
C LEU A 106 -16.10 4.32 8.30
N LEU A 107 -15.83 3.91 7.06
CA LEU A 107 -15.64 4.82 5.93
C LEU A 107 -16.93 5.10 5.15
N ASP A 108 -17.99 4.33 5.42
CA ASP A 108 -19.27 4.36 4.70
C ASP A 108 -19.14 4.21 3.18
N VAL A 109 -18.10 3.50 2.74
CA VAL A 109 -17.87 3.19 1.32
C VAL A 109 -18.14 1.72 1.08
N LEU A 110 -19.29 1.43 0.49
CA LEU A 110 -19.62 0.07 0.06
C LEU A 110 -18.59 -0.43 -0.95
N ASN A 111 -18.26 -1.71 -0.86
CA ASN A 111 -17.34 -2.40 -1.78
C ASN A 111 -15.86 -1.93 -1.75
N LEU A 112 -15.48 -1.07 -0.81
CA LEU A 112 -14.08 -0.62 -0.65
C LEU A 112 -13.11 -1.79 -0.47
N THR A 113 -13.53 -2.80 0.28
CA THR A 113 -12.77 -4.02 0.51
C THR A 113 -13.36 -5.20 -0.27
N ARG A 114 -13.84 -4.99 -1.50
CA ARG A 114 -14.30 -6.11 -2.33
C ARG A 114 -13.14 -7.08 -2.50
N SER A 115 -13.38 -8.33 -2.09
CA SER A 115 -12.50 -9.43 -2.45
C SER A 115 -12.38 -9.44 -3.96
N ILE A 116 -11.16 -9.41 -4.48
CA ILE A 116 -10.89 -9.92 -5.83
C ILE A 116 -11.57 -11.29 -5.91
N SER A 117 -12.28 -11.51 -7.02
CA SER A 117 -13.36 -12.46 -7.28
C SER A 117 -13.07 -13.96 -7.06
N SER A 118 -12.57 -14.36 -5.90
CA SER A 118 -12.24 -15.76 -5.57
C SER A 118 -12.68 -16.20 -4.17
N GLY A 119 -13.43 -15.38 -3.42
CA GLY A 119 -13.95 -15.78 -2.10
C GLY A 119 -12.89 -15.87 -1.00
N SER A 120 -11.63 -15.56 -1.28
CA SER A 120 -10.61 -15.32 -0.25
C SER A 120 -10.62 -13.85 0.16
N SER A 121 -10.79 -13.59 1.45
CA SER A 121 -10.51 -12.30 2.07
C SER A 121 -9.00 -12.05 2.03
N VAL A 122 -8.53 -11.29 1.04
CA VAL A 122 -7.11 -10.99 0.81
C VAL A 122 -6.85 -9.51 1.03
N THR A 123 -6.95 -9.01 2.26
CA THR A 123 -6.07 -7.91 2.69
C THR A 123 -4.74 -8.54 3.12
N CYS A 124 -4.01 -9.11 2.16
CA CYS A 124 -2.66 -9.66 2.41
C CYS A 124 -1.58 -8.57 2.41
N LEU A 125 -1.97 -7.32 2.16
CA LEU A 125 -1.11 -6.16 2.23
C LEU A 125 -1.62 -5.23 3.33
N PRO A 126 -0.73 -4.69 4.19
CA PRO A 126 -1.08 -3.57 5.04
C PRO A 126 -1.63 -2.43 4.17
N THR A 127 -2.90 -2.08 4.34
CA THR A 127 -3.56 -1.01 3.61
C THR A 127 -3.85 0.13 4.56
N THR A 128 -3.39 1.34 4.22
CA THR A 128 -3.70 2.54 5.00
C THR A 128 -4.71 3.37 4.24
N TYR A 129 -5.83 3.67 4.87
CA TYR A 129 -6.84 4.60 4.35
C TYR A 129 -6.53 5.99 4.92
N LYS A 130 -6.36 6.99 4.05
CA LYS A 130 -6.06 8.37 4.42
C LYS A 130 -6.99 9.32 3.67
N GLN A 131 -7.05 10.57 4.13
CA GLN A 131 -7.68 11.65 3.39
C GLN A 131 -6.99 11.84 2.02
N GLN A 132 -7.71 12.45 1.09
CA GLN A 132 -7.31 12.72 -0.29
C GLN A 132 -5.81 13.07 -0.45
N LEU A 133 -5.14 12.39 -1.38
CA LEU A 133 -3.74 12.66 -1.72
C LEU A 133 -3.61 14.04 -2.38
N PRO A 134 -2.48 14.76 -2.21
CA PRO A 134 -2.25 16.02 -2.92
C PRO A 134 -2.38 15.84 -4.43
N GLY A 135 -3.25 16.62 -5.08
CA GLY A 135 -3.48 16.55 -6.53
C GLY A 135 -4.40 15.42 -7.01
N GLN A 136 -4.99 14.63 -6.10
CA GLN A 136 -5.97 13.61 -6.46
C GLN A 136 -7.23 14.26 -7.05
N THR A 137 -7.62 13.86 -8.26
CA THR A 137 -8.84 14.32 -8.95
C THR A 137 -9.97 13.29 -8.92
N LEU A 138 -9.63 12.03 -8.66
CA LEU A 138 -10.57 10.91 -8.59
C LEU A 138 -11.09 10.71 -7.16
N HIS A 139 -12.23 10.03 -7.00
CA HIS A 139 -12.79 9.72 -5.67
C HIS A 139 -11.86 8.84 -4.81
N PHE A 140 -11.09 7.96 -5.46
CA PHE A 140 -10.09 7.13 -4.80
C PHE A 140 -8.77 7.20 -5.57
N ALA A 141 -7.67 7.29 -4.83
CA ALA A 141 -6.32 7.11 -5.34
C ALA A 141 -5.57 6.16 -4.42
N ALA A 142 -4.73 5.31 -5.00
CA ALA A 142 -3.83 4.44 -4.26
C ALA A 142 -2.41 4.95 -4.45
N ASP A 143 -1.71 5.18 -3.33
CA ASP A 143 -0.25 5.30 -3.31
C ASP A 143 0.29 3.90 -3.04
N ILE A 144 0.95 3.32 -4.05
CA ILE A 144 1.54 1.99 -3.93
C ILE A 144 3.03 2.17 -3.72
N GLU A 145 3.46 1.84 -2.51
CA GLU A 145 4.87 1.70 -2.18
C GLU A 145 5.31 0.30 -2.55
N SER A 146 6.08 0.18 -3.65
CA SER A 146 6.62 -1.11 -4.03
C SER A 146 7.94 -1.40 -3.31
N MET A 147 8.20 -2.68 -3.08
CA MET A 147 9.46 -3.14 -2.50
C MET A 147 10.62 -2.91 -3.47
N THR A 148 11.82 -2.67 -2.92
CA THR A 148 13.05 -2.70 -3.73
C THR A 148 13.27 -4.07 -4.34
N ASP A 149 14.01 -4.11 -5.46
CA ASP A 149 14.46 -5.34 -6.11
C ASP A 149 15.15 -6.29 -5.11
N LEU A 150 15.97 -5.74 -4.22
CA LEU A 150 16.64 -6.51 -3.17
C LEU A 150 15.65 -7.18 -2.21
N ARG A 151 14.60 -6.45 -1.83
CA ARG A 151 13.60 -6.94 -0.89
C ARG A 151 12.64 -7.93 -1.54
N LEU A 152 12.26 -7.71 -2.81
CA LEU A 152 11.55 -8.69 -3.63
C LEU A 152 12.35 -9.97 -3.79
N ALA A 153 13.64 -9.87 -4.15
CA ALA A 153 14.52 -11.04 -4.29
C ALA A 153 14.67 -11.81 -2.97
N THR A 154 14.73 -11.10 -1.84
CA THR A 154 14.78 -11.73 -0.50
C THR A 154 13.49 -12.48 -0.19
N LEU A 155 12.34 -11.87 -0.47
CA LEU A 155 11.03 -12.49 -0.28
C LEU A 155 10.87 -13.73 -1.16
N PHE A 156 11.18 -13.64 -2.46
CA PHE A 156 11.12 -14.80 -3.35
C PHE A 156 12.08 -15.91 -2.92
N ARG A 157 13.27 -15.56 -2.40
CA ARG A 157 14.21 -16.55 -1.88
C ARG A 157 13.62 -17.31 -0.70
N GLU A 158 12.93 -16.62 0.19
CA GLU A 158 12.26 -17.22 1.34
C GLU A 158 11.11 -18.14 0.89
N LEU A 159 10.25 -17.68 -0.02
CA LEU A 159 9.16 -18.49 -0.57
C LEU A 159 9.68 -19.77 -1.26
N ILE A 160 10.71 -19.64 -2.09
CA ILE A 160 11.33 -20.80 -2.76
C ILE A 160 12.02 -21.71 -1.74
N SER A 161 12.64 -21.16 -0.70
CA SER A 161 13.25 -21.94 0.39
C SER A 161 12.22 -22.85 1.07
N HIS A 162 11.03 -22.33 1.39
CA HIS A 162 9.95 -23.12 1.97
C HIS A 162 9.47 -24.24 1.04
N ILE A 163 9.24 -23.91 -0.24
CA ILE A 163 8.82 -24.89 -1.27
C ILE A 163 9.88 -25.98 -1.44
N ARG A 164 11.16 -25.60 -1.56
CA ARG A 164 12.28 -26.54 -1.69
C ARG A 164 12.39 -27.41 -0.46
N ARG A 165 12.36 -26.83 0.74
CA ARG A 165 12.56 -27.57 1.99
C ARG A 165 11.49 -28.64 2.18
N PHE A 166 10.23 -28.34 1.88
CA PHE A 166 9.13 -29.29 2.03
C PHE A 166 8.99 -30.22 0.81
N TYR A 167 8.71 -29.71 -0.38
CA TYR A 167 8.35 -30.54 -1.54
C TYR A 167 9.54 -31.20 -2.24
N VAL A 168 10.72 -30.56 -2.22
CA VAL A 168 11.95 -31.12 -2.82
C VAL A 168 12.76 -31.89 -1.77
N GLY A 169 12.82 -31.35 -0.55
CA GLY A 169 13.55 -31.90 0.58
C GLY A 169 12.95 -33.17 1.16
N GLN A 170 11.65 -33.43 0.97
CA GLN A 170 11.03 -34.73 1.30
C GLN A 170 11.72 -35.92 0.62
N ALA A 171 12.35 -35.71 -0.55
CA ALA A 171 13.10 -36.75 -1.27
C ALA A 171 14.54 -36.96 -0.75
N SER A 172 14.97 -36.20 0.26
CA SER A 172 16.35 -36.18 0.77
C SER A 172 16.41 -36.54 2.25
N ALA A 173 17.55 -37.06 2.73
CA ALA A 173 17.71 -37.58 4.10
C ALA A 173 17.45 -36.57 5.24
N ALA A 174 17.28 -35.28 4.92
CA ALA A 174 16.99 -34.21 5.87
C ALA A 174 15.52 -34.15 6.34
N SER A 175 14.58 -34.77 5.61
CA SER A 175 13.17 -34.92 6.03
C SER A 175 12.94 -36.12 6.95
N ALA A 176 13.90 -37.04 7.03
CA ALA A 176 13.77 -38.31 7.75
C ALA A 176 13.64 -38.18 9.28
N ASN A 177 13.85 -36.98 9.84
CA ASN A 177 13.88 -36.71 11.27
C ASN A 177 12.80 -35.70 11.73
N TRP A 178 11.85 -35.31 10.89
CA TRP A 178 10.82 -34.35 11.31
C TRP A 178 9.84 -35.00 12.28
N THR A 179 9.49 -34.25 13.33
CA THR A 179 8.33 -34.60 14.15
C THR A 179 7.03 -34.31 13.38
N PRO A 180 5.90 -34.95 13.73
CA PRO A 180 4.62 -34.70 13.07
C PRO A 180 4.17 -33.23 13.13
N GLU A 181 4.54 -32.50 14.20
CA GLU A 181 4.22 -31.08 14.35
C GLU A 181 5.08 -30.21 13.42
N GLU A 182 6.38 -30.50 13.31
CA GLU A 182 7.26 -29.80 12.37
C GLU A 182 6.87 -30.05 10.92
N GLU A 183 6.50 -31.29 10.58
CA GLU A 183 6.04 -31.63 9.22
C GLU A 183 4.79 -30.82 8.85
N ALA A 184 3.82 -30.70 9.75
CA ALA A 184 2.62 -29.90 9.54
C ALA A 184 2.94 -28.40 9.37
N ASP A 185 3.83 -27.82 10.18
CA ASP A 185 4.23 -26.42 10.06
C ASP A 185 4.99 -26.15 8.75
N TYR A 186 5.91 -27.03 8.34
CA TYR A 186 6.60 -26.90 7.06
C TYR A 186 5.66 -27.11 5.87
N GLU A 187 4.68 -28.01 5.98
CA GLU A 187 3.64 -28.19 4.96
C GLU A 187 2.82 -26.91 4.78
N GLU A 188 2.37 -26.31 5.88
CA GLU A 188 1.56 -25.10 5.86
C GLU A 188 2.32 -23.93 5.24
N ARG A 189 3.59 -23.73 5.63
CA ARG A 189 4.45 -22.66 5.08
C ARG A 189 4.75 -22.86 3.59
N ALA A 190 5.05 -24.09 3.18
CA ALA A 190 5.30 -24.40 1.77
C ALA A 190 4.02 -24.24 0.93
N GLY A 191 2.87 -24.69 1.46
CA GLY A 191 1.56 -24.53 0.82
C GLY A 191 1.17 -23.06 0.68
N THR A 192 1.44 -22.24 1.70
CA THR A 192 1.23 -20.79 1.66
C THR A 192 2.13 -20.14 0.61
N SER A 193 3.42 -20.49 0.59
CA SER A 193 4.38 -19.97 -0.38
C SER A 193 3.99 -20.32 -1.82
N LEU A 194 3.52 -21.54 -2.04
CA LEU A 194 3.06 -21.99 -3.35
C LEU A 194 1.83 -21.21 -3.82
N LYS A 195 0.85 -20.99 -2.93
CA LYS A 195 -0.32 -20.15 -3.23
C LYS A 195 0.09 -18.71 -3.55
N MET A 196 1.05 -18.15 -2.83
CA MET A 196 1.56 -16.80 -3.11
C MET A 196 2.17 -16.70 -4.51
N ILE A 197 3.00 -17.68 -4.91
CA ILE A 197 3.59 -17.72 -6.26
C ILE A 197 2.49 -17.90 -7.33
N LEU A 198 1.55 -18.82 -7.14
CA LEU A 198 0.44 -19.04 -8.08
C LEU A 198 -0.36 -17.75 -8.32
N VAL A 199 -0.69 -17.04 -7.25
CA VAL A 199 -1.46 -15.79 -7.35
C VAL A 199 -0.64 -14.66 -7.96
N SER A 200 0.66 -14.58 -7.63
CA SER A 200 1.52 -13.49 -8.11
C SER A 200 1.83 -13.58 -9.61
N PHE A 201 1.82 -14.80 -10.17
CA PHE A 201 2.15 -15.07 -11.57
C PHE A 201 0.99 -15.72 -12.32
N ASP A 202 -0.24 -15.43 -11.90
CA ASP A 202 -1.45 -15.91 -12.56
C ASP A 202 -1.45 -15.52 -14.05
N GLY A 203 -1.89 -16.43 -14.91
CA GLY A 203 -1.84 -16.27 -16.37
C GLY A 203 -0.49 -16.62 -17.04
N LYS A 204 0.58 -16.93 -16.29
CA LYS A 204 1.82 -17.47 -16.87
C LYS A 204 1.80 -18.99 -16.85
N GLU A 205 1.89 -19.62 -18.03
CA GLU A 205 1.83 -21.09 -18.17
C GLU A 205 2.89 -21.82 -17.31
N GLU A 206 4.05 -21.19 -17.17
CA GLU A 206 5.19 -21.74 -16.42
C GLU A 206 4.96 -21.80 -14.91
N TRP A 207 3.98 -21.03 -14.41
CA TRP A 207 3.61 -20.92 -13.01
C TRP A 207 2.19 -21.41 -12.75
N SER A 208 1.55 -22.05 -13.73
CA SER A 208 0.11 -22.32 -13.69
C SER A 208 -0.30 -23.50 -12.82
N SER A 209 0.66 -24.31 -12.34
CA SER A 209 0.36 -25.49 -11.53
C SER A 209 1.43 -25.75 -10.47
N LYS A 210 1.01 -26.42 -9.40
CA LYS A 210 1.89 -26.86 -8.31
C LYS A 210 3.10 -27.64 -8.82
N ASP A 211 2.90 -28.58 -9.74
CA ASP A 211 3.96 -29.47 -10.22
C ASP A 211 5.03 -28.70 -11.01
N LYS A 212 4.62 -27.77 -11.89
CA LYS A 212 5.54 -26.92 -12.65
C LYS A 212 6.38 -26.02 -11.74
N ILE A 213 5.75 -25.45 -10.70
CA ILE A 213 6.45 -24.62 -9.71
C ILE A 213 7.50 -25.44 -8.97
N ILE A 214 7.13 -26.64 -8.49
CA ILE A 214 8.05 -27.53 -7.77
C ILE A 214 9.22 -27.94 -8.68
N GLU A 215 8.97 -28.28 -9.93
CA GLU A 215 10.02 -28.62 -10.93
C GLU A 215 10.99 -27.45 -11.15
N ARG A 216 10.47 -26.23 -11.29
CA ARG A 216 11.32 -25.04 -11.50
C ARG A 216 12.15 -24.72 -10.26
N CYS A 217 11.53 -24.82 -9.07
CA CYS A 217 12.22 -24.65 -7.80
C CYS A 217 13.25 -25.76 -7.53
N SER A 218 13.03 -26.98 -8.01
CA SER A 218 13.98 -28.09 -7.86
C SER A 218 15.19 -27.95 -8.79
N ASN A 219 15.00 -27.44 -10.01
CA ASN A 219 16.07 -27.18 -10.97
C ASN A 219 17.02 -26.04 -10.55
N ALA A 220 16.59 -25.18 -9.63
CA ALA A 220 17.41 -24.13 -9.01
C ALA A 220 18.30 -24.66 -7.87
N VAL A 221 19.02 -25.78 -8.10
CA VAL A 221 19.83 -26.46 -7.07
C VAL A 221 21.01 -25.60 -6.61
N SER A 222 21.70 -24.95 -7.54
CA SER A 222 22.88 -24.11 -7.27
C SER A 222 22.48 -22.66 -6.91
N ASP A 223 23.33 -21.98 -6.13
CA ASP A 223 23.11 -20.57 -5.79
C ASP A 223 23.07 -19.65 -7.01
N ALA A 224 23.80 -20.00 -8.07
CA ALA A 224 23.78 -19.29 -9.35
C ALA A 224 22.41 -19.41 -10.04
N ASN A 225 21.84 -20.62 -10.10
CA ASN A 225 20.52 -20.86 -10.70
C ASN A 225 19.40 -20.24 -9.86
N LEU A 226 19.52 -20.29 -8.52
CA LEU A 226 18.58 -19.63 -7.63
C LEU A 226 18.61 -18.11 -7.84
N THR A 227 19.79 -17.51 -7.96
CA THR A 227 19.94 -16.07 -8.21
C THR A 227 19.36 -15.67 -9.56
N ALA A 228 19.56 -16.47 -10.60
CA ALA A 228 18.95 -16.25 -11.91
C ALA A 228 17.42 -16.31 -11.84
N LEU A 229 16.86 -17.31 -11.14
CA LEU A 229 15.42 -17.44 -10.93
C LEU A 229 14.85 -16.25 -10.14
N MET A 230 15.58 -15.74 -9.14
CA MET A 230 15.17 -14.52 -8.41
C MET A 230 15.12 -13.29 -9.33
N GLY A 231 16.13 -13.13 -10.18
CA GLY A 231 16.15 -12.03 -11.16
C GLY A 231 14.94 -12.10 -12.10
N GLU A 232 14.62 -13.30 -12.59
CA GLU A 232 13.45 -13.53 -13.43
C GLU A 232 12.14 -13.14 -12.73
N LEU A 233 11.93 -13.57 -11.48
CA LEU A 233 10.74 -13.26 -10.71
C LEU A 233 10.59 -11.77 -10.39
N VAL A 234 11.70 -11.08 -10.13
CA VAL A 234 11.72 -9.63 -9.90
C VAL A 234 11.32 -8.88 -11.17
N GLU A 235 11.88 -9.26 -12.33
CA GLU A 235 11.53 -8.63 -13.60
C GLU A 235 10.07 -8.89 -13.99
N TYR A 236 9.56 -10.10 -13.76
CA TYR A 236 8.13 -10.36 -13.95
C TYR A 236 7.25 -9.50 -13.05
N SER A 237 7.61 -9.34 -11.78
CA SER A 237 6.86 -8.50 -10.84
C SER A 237 6.77 -7.06 -11.35
N LYS A 238 7.88 -6.52 -11.88
CA LYS A 238 7.92 -5.18 -12.48
C LYS A 238 7.06 -5.09 -13.74
N ALA A 239 7.16 -6.07 -14.64
CA ALA A 239 6.38 -6.10 -15.87
C ALA A 239 4.86 -6.11 -15.58
N THR A 240 4.43 -6.91 -14.59
CA THR A 240 3.03 -6.97 -14.16
C THR A 240 2.54 -5.62 -13.64
N LEU A 241 3.36 -4.88 -12.88
CA LEU A 241 3.00 -3.54 -12.40
C LEU A 241 2.76 -2.57 -13.58
N ILE A 242 3.62 -2.63 -14.61
CA ILE A 242 3.50 -1.80 -15.81
C ILE A 242 2.23 -2.18 -16.60
N GLU A 243 1.99 -3.47 -16.83
CA GLU A 243 0.80 -3.97 -17.55
C GLU A 243 -0.51 -3.52 -16.88
N HIS A 244 -0.54 -3.42 -15.55
CA HIS A 244 -1.72 -2.99 -14.80
C HIS A 244 -1.89 -1.46 -14.72
N GLY A 245 -1.06 -0.69 -15.44
CA GLY A 245 -1.16 0.77 -15.53
C GLY A 245 -0.71 1.49 -14.27
N LEU A 246 0.11 0.85 -13.44
CA LEU A 246 0.77 1.51 -12.31
C LEU A 246 1.96 2.29 -12.83
N LEU A 247 1.72 3.58 -13.13
CA LEU A 247 2.73 4.49 -13.65
C LEU A 247 3.78 4.73 -12.56
N ILE A 248 4.94 4.12 -12.74
CA ILE A 248 6.10 4.25 -11.86
C ILE A 248 6.66 5.66 -12.03
N MET A 249 6.38 6.57 -11.11
CA MET A 249 7.12 7.83 -11.03
C MET A 249 8.36 7.57 -10.18
N VAL A 250 9.50 7.46 -10.85
CA VAL A 250 10.80 7.38 -10.18
C VAL A 250 11.15 8.77 -9.66
N GLU A 251 10.74 9.09 -8.43
CA GLU A 251 11.41 10.17 -7.69
C GLU A 251 12.71 9.62 -7.14
N ALA A 252 13.81 10.06 -7.75
CA ALA A 252 15.17 9.73 -7.36
C ALA A 252 15.55 10.41 -6.04
N SER A 253 14.93 9.99 -4.93
CA SER A 253 15.43 10.27 -3.58
C SER A 253 15.06 9.09 -2.70
N CYS A 254 16.02 8.18 -2.48
CA CYS A 254 15.91 6.97 -1.66
C CYS A 254 15.00 5.86 -2.22
N CYS A 255 15.60 4.94 -3.01
CA CYS A 255 15.36 3.48 -3.01
C CYS A 255 13.92 2.95 -2.84
N VAL A 256 12.88 3.65 -3.27
CA VAL A 256 11.48 3.24 -3.12
C VAL A 256 10.74 3.65 -4.37
N TRP A 257 10.04 2.72 -5.02
CA TRP A 257 9.20 3.08 -6.17
C TRP A 257 7.80 3.44 -5.68
N ARG A 258 7.36 4.66 -6.00
CA ARG A 258 5.98 5.12 -5.82
C ARG A 258 5.24 4.99 -7.14
N ALA A 259 4.10 4.31 -7.12
CA ALA A 259 3.18 4.30 -8.26
C ALA A 259 1.86 4.96 -7.86
N ALA A 260 1.42 5.91 -8.68
CA ALA A 260 0.10 6.52 -8.56
C ALA A 260 -0.85 5.87 -9.56
N LEU A 261 -1.97 5.35 -9.07
CA LEU A 261 -3.00 4.73 -9.92
C LEU A 261 -3.90 5.83 -10.50
N LEU A 262 -3.55 6.32 -11.70
CA LEU A 262 -4.35 7.25 -12.49
C LEU A 262 -5.15 6.46 -13.54
N ARG A 263 -6.28 5.87 -13.15
CA ARG A 263 -7.22 5.34 -14.15
C ARG A 263 -8.14 6.46 -14.63
N ALA A 264 -8.09 6.74 -15.92
CA ALA A 264 -9.01 7.60 -16.66
C ALA A 264 -10.38 6.93 -16.84
#